data_AF-A0AAW9MUZ6-F1
#
_entry.id   AF-A0AAW9MUZ6-F1
#
_cell.length_a   1.000
_cell.length_b   1.000
_cell.length_c   1.000
_cell.angle_alpha   90.00
_cell.angle_beta   90.00
_cell.angle_gamma   90.00
#
_symmetry.space_group_name_H-M   'P 1'
#
loop_
_entity.id
_entity.type
_entity.pdbx_description
1 polymer ?
#
loop_
_entity_poly.entity_id
_entity_poly.type
_entity_poly.pdbx_seq_one_letter_code
_entity_poly.pdbx_strand_id
1 'polypeptide(L)'
;MIYLINKNTDPCLNHAIEEFFLRDTKEDVYSLWRNEKTLLLGKNQDVYQEIDIPEAQKRNIQIVRRLSGGGTVYTDPSNMQYTFIARGRTF
;
A
#
# COMPACT_ATOMS: atom_id res chain seq x y z
N MET A 1 14.82 14.50 5.78
CA MET A 1 13.42 14.13 5.47
C MET A 1 13.15 14.28 3.98
N ILE A 2 12.75 13.20 3.32
CA ILE A 2 12.38 13.12 1.90
C ILE A 2 10.87 13.34 1.76
N TYR A 3 10.47 14.18 0.80
CA TYR A 3 9.07 14.36 0.39
C TYR A 3 8.85 13.77 -0.99
N LEU A 4 7.95 12.79 -1.11
CA LEU A 4 7.68 12.08 -2.35
C LEU A 4 6.22 12.19 -2.77
N ILE A 5 5.96 12.81 -3.91
CA ILE A 5 4.69 12.66 -4.63
C ILE A 5 4.86 11.56 -5.67
N ASN A 6 4.43 10.34 -5.35
CA ASN A 6 4.50 9.22 -6.26
C ASN A 6 3.25 9.22 -7.16
N LYS A 7 3.47 9.38 -8.48
CA LYS A 7 2.40 9.46 -9.49
C LYS A 7 1.98 8.11 -10.06
N ASN A 8 2.64 7.02 -9.68
CA ASN A 8 2.25 5.67 -10.10
C ASN A 8 0.93 5.27 -9.45
N THR A 9 0.13 4.48 -10.18
CA THR A 9 -1.14 3.94 -9.70
C THR A 9 -1.14 2.42 -9.54
N ASP A 10 -0.06 1.75 -9.97
CA ASP A 10 0.11 0.32 -9.80
C ASP A 10 0.29 -0.02 -8.31
N PRO A 11 -0.60 -0.83 -7.70
CA PRO A 11 -0.56 -1.12 -6.28
C PRO A 11 0.65 -1.95 -5.86
N CYS A 12 1.15 -2.83 -6.72
CA CYS A 12 2.33 -3.63 -6.45
C CYS A 12 3.58 -2.75 -6.43
N LEU A 13 3.75 -1.88 -7.43
CA LEU A 13 4.86 -0.94 -7.50
C LEU A 13 4.81 0.07 -6.34
N ASN A 14 3.64 0.59 -6.01
CA ASN A 14 3.49 1.53 -4.90
C ASN A 14 3.91 0.93 -3.56
N HIS A 15 3.49 -0.31 -3.27
CA HIS A 15 3.93 -1.01 -2.07
C HIS A 15 5.41 -1.43 -2.12
N ALA A 16 5.97 -1.73 -3.29
CA ALA A 16 7.40 -1.98 -3.44
C ALA A 16 8.23 -0.71 -3.14
N ILE A 17 7.78 0.45 -3.60
CA ILE A 17 8.39 1.75 -3.29
C ILE A 17 8.31 2.03 -1.78
N GLU A 18 7.14 1.83 -1.18
CA GLU A 18 6.96 1.94 0.28
C GLU A 18 7.92 1.02 1.05
N GLU A 19 8.03 -0.24 0.63
CA GLU A 19 8.92 -1.22 1.24
C GLU A 19 10.39 -0.82 1.11
N PHE A 20 10.81 -0.35 -0.06
CA PHE A 20 12.16 0.15 -0.30
C PHE A 20 12.50 1.32 0.63
N PHE A 21 11.61 2.31 0.74
CA PHE A 21 11.83 3.40 1.67
C PHE A 21 11.87 2.93 3.12
N LEU A 22 11.07 1.91 3.48
CA LEU A 22 11.05 1.35 4.83
C LEU A 22 12.34 0.58 5.16
N ARG A 23 12.95 -0.13 4.20
CA ARG A 23 14.12 -0.99 4.44
C ARG A 23 15.46 -0.30 4.18
N ASP A 24 15.57 0.47 3.10
CA ASP A 24 16.86 0.86 2.52
C ASP A 24 17.18 2.36 2.61
N THR A 25 16.27 3.17 3.15
CA THR A 25 16.46 4.63 3.26
C THR A 25 16.85 5.07 4.67
N LYS A 26 17.88 5.92 4.81
CA LYS A 26 18.35 6.43 6.12
C LYS A 26 17.65 7.72 6.59
N GLU A 27 16.90 8.36 5.71
CA GLU A 27 16.14 9.59 5.98
C GLU A 27 14.71 9.28 6.43
N ASP A 28 14.09 10.20 7.17
CA ASP A 28 12.63 10.23 7.33
C ASP A 28 11.97 10.43 5.96
N VAL A 29 10.80 9.83 5.73
CA VAL A 29 10.08 9.92 4.46
C VAL A 29 8.61 10.25 4.71
N TYR A 30 8.09 11.22 3.96
CA TYR A 30 6.66 11.42 3.79
C TYR A 30 6.31 11.24 2.31
N SER A 31 5.38 10.32 2.03
CA SER A 31 4.94 10.03 0.66
C SER A 31 3.42 10.14 0.51
N LEU A 32 3.00 10.70 -0.62
CA LEU A 32 1.62 10.70 -1.10
C LEU A 32 1.54 9.89 -2.39
N TRP A 33 0.54 9.02 -2.46
CA TRP A 33 0.35 8.08 -3.57
C TRP A 33 -1.11 7.62 -3.66
N ARG A 34 -1.46 6.97 -4.76
CA ARG A 34 -2.81 6.45 -5.04
C ARG A 34 -2.72 5.15 -5.78
N ASN A 35 -3.69 4.26 -5.60
CA ASN A 35 -3.80 3.03 -6.38
C ASN A 35 -4.93 3.10 -7.42
N GLU A 36 -4.83 2.28 -8.46
CA GLU A 36 -6.01 1.82 -9.20
C GLU A 36 -6.93 0.97 -8.31
N LYS A 37 -8.07 0.54 -8.84
CA LYS A 37 -9.05 -0.27 -8.09
C LYS A 37 -8.37 -1.50 -7.49
N THR A 38 -8.25 -1.53 -6.16
CA THR A 38 -7.48 -2.55 -5.45
C THR A 38 -8.14 -2.91 -4.13
N LEU A 39 -8.16 -4.21 -3.81
CA LEU A 39 -8.36 -4.73 -2.47
C LEU A 39 -6.99 -4.96 -1.83
N LEU A 40 -6.68 -4.15 -0.83
CA LEU A 40 -5.45 -4.26 -0.04
C LEU A 40 -5.70 -5.18 1.15
N LEU A 41 -5.29 -6.44 1.00
CA LEU A 41 -5.41 -7.47 2.02
C LEU A 41 -4.41 -7.21 3.16
N GLY A 42 -4.87 -7.29 4.41
CA GLY A 42 -4.00 -7.16 5.58
C GLY A 42 -2.96 -8.26 5.65
N LYS A 43 -1.75 -7.96 6.17
CA LYS A 43 -0.60 -8.88 6.18
C LYS A 43 -0.96 -10.31 6.61
N ASN A 44 -1.76 -10.45 7.66
CA ASN A 44 -2.05 -11.73 8.31
C ASN A 44 -3.45 -12.30 8.01
N GLN A 45 -4.19 -11.73 7.05
CA GLN A 45 -5.54 -12.20 6.73
C GLN A 45 -5.54 -13.31 5.68
N ASP A 46 -6.51 -14.22 5.80
CA ASP A 46 -6.81 -15.23 4.79
C ASP A 46 -7.56 -14.59 3.62
N VAL A 47 -7.00 -14.70 2.42
CA VAL A 47 -7.59 -14.10 1.22
C VAL A 47 -8.96 -14.68 0.90
N TYR A 48 -9.18 -15.98 1.16
CA TYR A 48 -10.42 -16.66 0.80
C TYR A 48 -11.57 -16.36 1.76
N GLN A 49 -11.28 -15.86 2.97
CA GLN A 49 -12.31 -15.43 3.92
C GLN A 49 -12.70 -13.97 3.75
N GLU A 50 -11.82 -13.16 3.15
CA GLU A 50 -11.99 -11.71 3.05
C GLU A 50 -12.51 -11.26 1.69
N ILE A 51 -12.19 -12.01 0.62
CA ILE A 51 -12.37 -11.55 -0.75
C ILE A 51 -13.11 -12.59 -1.59
N ASP A 52 -14.20 -12.14 -2.22
CA ASP A 52 -14.79 -12.82 -3.37
C ASP A 52 -13.88 -12.61 -4.60
N ILE A 53 -12.93 -13.54 -4.78
CA ILE A 53 -11.93 -13.48 -5.85
C ILE A 53 -12.58 -13.46 -7.25
N PRO A 54 -13.57 -14.32 -7.56
CA PRO A 54 -14.26 -14.25 -8.85
C PRO A 54 -14.89 -12.89 -9.15
N GLU A 55 -15.56 -12.27 -8.17
CA GLU A 55 -16.20 -10.96 -8.39
C GLU A 55 -15.16 -9.83 -8.51
N ALA A 56 -14.06 -9.89 -7.75
CA ALA A 56 -12.94 -8.96 -7.87
C ALA A 56 -12.31 -9.03 -9.27
N GLN A 57 -12.07 -10.24 -9.79
CA GLN A 57 -11.55 -10.48 -11.14
C GLN A 57 -12.50 -9.94 -12.21
N LYS A 58 -13.80 -10.23 -12.11
CA LYS A 58 -14.81 -9.74 -13.05
C LYS A 58 -14.87 -8.22 -13.12
N ARG A 59 -14.61 -7.53 -12.01
CA ARG A 59 -14.57 -6.06 -11.91
C ARG A 59 -13.21 -5.45 -12.21
N ASN A 60 -12.21 -6.25 -12.59
CA ASN A 60 -10.81 -5.84 -12.78
C ASN A 60 -10.24 -5.12 -11.53
N ILE A 61 -10.53 -5.63 -10.34
CA ILE A 61 -10.00 -5.12 -9.08
C ILE A 61 -8.76 -5.94 -8.73
N GLN A 62 -7.62 -5.26 -8.55
CA GLN A 62 -6.37 -5.87 -8.15
C GLN A 62 -6.46 -6.37 -6.69
N ILE A 63 -5.76 -7.44 -6.36
CA ILE A 63 -5.68 -7.96 -4.99
C ILE A 63 -4.21 -7.97 -4.59
N VAL A 64 -3.85 -7.15 -3.60
CA VAL A 64 -2.46 -7.00 -3.14
C VAL A 64 -2.41 -7.13 -1.62
N ARG A 65 -1.44 -7.91 -1.11
CA ARG A 65 -1.19 -8.03 0.33
C ARG A 65 -0.21 -6.95 0.76
N ARG A 66 -0.61 -6.11 1.71
CA ARG A 66 0.24 -5.03 2.24
C ARG A 66 1.14 -5.51 3.40
N LEU A 67 2.19 -4.74 3.68
CA LEU A 67 3.16 -5.03 4.76
C LEU A 67 2.59 -4.88 6.17
N SER A 68 1.59 -4.02 6.36
CA SER A 68 0.97 -3.75 7.66
C SER A 68 -0.17 -4.72 7.98
N GLY A 69 -0.41 -4.92 9.28
CA GLY A 69 -1.59 -5.64 9.78
C GLY A 69 -2.88 -4.83 9.60
N GLY A 70 -3.94 -5.22 10.30
CA GLY A 70 -5.29 -4.66 10.16
C GLY A 70 -6.15 -5.42 9.13
N GLY A 71 -7.32 -4.88 8.80
CA GLY A 71 -8.31 -5.52 7.91
C GLY A 71 -8.10 -5.27 6.42
N THR A 72 -8.93 -5.87 5.57
CA THR A 72 -8.93 -5.67 4.12
C THR A 72 -9.58 -4.35 3.78
N VAL A 73 -8.99 -3.55 2.90
CA VAL A 73 -9.54 -2.26 2.47
C VAL A 73 -9.63 -2.17 0.96
N TYR A 74 -10.71 -1.56 0.47
CA TYR A 74 -10.82 -1.18 -0.94
C TYR A 74 -10.24 0.23 -1.16
N THR A 75 -9.59 0.43 -2.29
CA THR A 75 -9.07 1.73 -2.73
C THR A 75 -9.23 1.89 -4.23
N ASP A 76 -9.35 3.12 -4.69
CA ASP A 76 -9.32 3.50 -6.10
C ASP A 76 -8.64 4.89 -6.28
N PRO A 77 -8.58 5.45 -7.51
CA PRO A 77 -7.88 6.73 -7.75
C PRO A 77 -8.48 7.96 -7.04
N SER A 78 -9.66 7.83 -6.42
CA SER A 78 -10.27 8.87 -5.58
C SER A 78 -9.77 8.82 -4.13
N ASN A 79 -9.16 7.71 -3.71
CA ASN A 79 -8.61 7.55 -2.37
C ASN A 79 -7.12 7.95 -2.36
N MET A 80 -6.78 8.99 -1.59
CA MET A 80 -5.39 9.38 -1.36
C MET A 80 -4.79 8.51 -0.24
N GLN A 81 -3.68 7.84 -0.53
CA GLN A 81 -2.85 7.16 0.46
C GLN A 81 -1.65 8.02 0.83
N TYR A 82 -1.23 7.88 2.08
CA TYR A 82 -0.03 8.52 2.59
C TYR A 82 0.75 7.56 3.46
N THR A 83 2.07 7.69 3.43
CA THR A 83 2.97 6.91 4.28
C THR A 83 3.95 7.86 4.96
N PHE A 84 4.12 7.69 6.28
CA PHE A 84 5.19 8.33 7.03
C PHE A 84 6.16 7.26 7.55
N ILE A 85 7.44 7.39 7.22
CA ILE A 85 8.50 6.52 7.70
C ILE A 85 9.43 7.39 8.53
N ALA A 86 9.46 7.13 9.84
CA ALA A 86 10.34 7.82 10.77
C ALA A 86 11.55 6.93 11.08
N ARG A 87 12.74 7.48 10.96
CA ARG A 87 13.94 6.87 11.54
C ARG A 87 14.03 7.35 12.97
N GLY A 88 13.95 6.40 13.90
CA GLY A 88 14.12 6.70 15.32
C GLY A 88 15.45 7.42 15.52
N ARG A 89 15.41 8.61 16.12
CA ARG A 89 16.58 9.16 16.77
C ARG A 89 16.84 8.26 17.97
N THR A 90 17.86 7.42 17.90
CA THR A 90 18.46 6.88 19.13
C THR A 90 18.89 8.09 19.95
N PHE A 91 18.25 8.28 21.11
CA PHE A 91 18.70 9.21 22.13
C PHE A 91 20.05 8.76 22.70
#